data_AF-S6I309-F1
#
_entry.id   AF-S6I309-F1
#
_cell.length_a   1.000
_cell.length_b   1.000
_cell.length_c   1.000
_cell.angle_alpha   90.00
_cell.angle_beta   90.00
_cell.angle_gamma   90.00
#
_symmetry.space_group_name_H-M   'P 1'
#
loop_
_entity.id
_entity.type
_entity.pdbx_description
1 polymer ?
#
loop_
_entity_poly.entity_id
_entity_poly.type
_entity_poly.pdbx_seq_one_letter_code
_entity_poly.pdbx_strand_id
1 'polypeptide(L)'
;MYQADQIVALARLAGDNILGIYQHGYVEKTKIDQSPLTEGDLSSHHCIADGLKVLTLDIPVSSEESGVLELHGRQQWQKYWLIDPLDGTREFIKTQR
;
A
#
# COMPACT_ATOMS: atom_id res chain seq x y z
N MET A 1 -22.48 -8.62 6.46
CA MET A 1 -21.51 -8.27 7.50
C MET A 1 -20.30 -9.21 7.39
N TYR A 2 -19.53 -9.12 6.30
CA TYR A 2 -18.38 -9.98 6.00
C TYR A 2 -17.13 -9.19 5.56
N GLN A 3 -17.08 -7.89 5.85
CA GLN A 3 -16.00 -7.03 5.35
C GLN A 3 -14.66 -7.30 6.05
N ALA A 4 -14.64 -7.53 7.38
CA ALA A 4 -13.37 -7.66 8.12
C ALA A 4 -12.49 -8.81 7.60
N ASP A 5 -13.06 -9.99 7.34
CA ASP A 5 -12.29 -11.13 6.84
C ASP A 5 -11.71 -10.89 5.44
N GLN A 6 -12.45 -10.18 4.59
CA GLN A 6 -11.99 -9.81 3.25
C GLN A 6 -10.84 -8.80 3.31
N ILE A 7 -10.91 -7.84 4.24
CA ILE A 7 -9.83 -6.87 4.48
C ILE A 7 -8.58 -7.56 5.03
N VAL A 8 -8.76 -8.50 5.97
CA VAL A 8 -7.65 -9.31 6.50
C VAL A 8 -7.01 -10.16 5.40
N ALA A 9 -7.82 -10.79 4.54
CA ALA A 9 -7.32 -11.55 3.40
C ALA A 9 -6.52 -10.65 2.43
N LEU A 10 -6.98 -9.42 2.20
CA LEU A 10 -6.30 -8.45 1.35
C LEU A 10 -4.94 -8.02 1.92
N ALA A 11 -4.88 -7.77 3.23
CA ALA A 11 -3.62 -7.46 3.91
C ALA A 11 -2.62 -8.62 3.87
N ARG A 12 -3.10 -9.87 4.01
CA ARG A 12 -2.26 -11.07 3.87
C ARG A 12 -1.70 -11.20 2.45
N LEU A 13 -2.55 -11.04 1.44
CA LEU A 13 -2.14 -11.10 0.04
C LEU A 13 -1.08 -10.03 -0.28
N ALA A 14 -1.24 -8.81 0.23
CA ALA A 14 -0.25 -7.76 0.08
C ALA A 14 1.10 -8.14 0.70
N GLY A 15 1.08 -8.72 1.91
CA GLY A 15 2.27 -9.27 2.56
C GLY A 15 2.95 -10.39 1.77
N ASP A 16 2.17 -11.31 1.19
CA ASP A 16 2.71 -12.39 0.35
C ASP A 16 3.37 -11.83 -0.92
N ASN A 17 2.77 -10.80 -1.55
CA ASN A 17 3.35 -10.13 -2.72
C ASN A 17 4.67 -9.44 -2.39
N ILE A 18 4.71 -8.72 -1.26
CA ILE A 18 5.93 -8.12 -0.72
C ILE A 18 7.00 -9.22 -0.60
N LEU A 19 6.75 -10.27 0.17
CA LEU A 19 7.71 -11.34 0.41
C LEU A 19 8.18 -12.01 -0.90
N GLY A 20 7.26 -12.23 -1.84
CA GLY A 20 7.59 -12.77 -3.16
C GLY A 20 8.58 -11.90 -3.92
N ILE A 21 8.35 -10.59 -3.99
CA ILE A 21 9.27 -9.65 -4.65
C ILE A 21 10.63 -9.64 -3.94
N TYR A 22 10.64 -9.59 -2.61
CA TYR A 22 11.88 -9.58 -1.85
C TYR A 22 12.72 -10.86 -2.04
N GLN A 23 12.09 -12.03 -2.17
CA GLN A 23 12.79 -13.30 -2.37
C GLN A 23 13.46 -13.42 -3.75
N HIS A 24 12.97 -12.71 -4.76
CA HIS A 24 13.46 -12.81 -6.14
C HIS A 24 14.39 -11.65 -6.55
N GLY A 25 14.65 -10.73 -5.62
CA GLY A 25 15.34 -9.47 -5.90
C GLY A 25 14.38 -8.38 -6.35
N TYR A 26 14.66 -7.15 -5.94
CA TYR A 26 13.78 -6.00 -6.14
C TYR A 26 14.56 -4.79 -6.64
N VAL A 27 13.87 -3.88 -7.30
CA VAL A 27 14.39 -2.56 -7.66
C VAL A 27 14.01 -1.54 -6.60
N GLU A 28 15.01 -0.82 -6.09
CA GLU A 28 14.84 0.35 -5.23
C GLU A 28 14.85 1.63 -6.07
N LYS A 29 13.96 2.55 -5.74
CA LYS A 29 13.88 3.92 -6.25
C LYS A 29 13.92 4.88 -5.07
N THR A 30 14.38 6.10 -5.32
CA THR A 30 14.35 7.17 -4.33
C THR A 30 13.24 8.15 -4.70
N LYS A 31 12.31 8.42 -3.77
CA LYS A 31 11.27 9.45 -3.94
C LYS A 31 11.87 10.86 -3.86
N ILE A 32 11.06 11.87 -4.18
CA ILE A 32 11.48 13.29 -4.15
C ILE A 32 11.93 13.72 -2.74
N ASP A 33 11.30 13.17 -1.70
CA ASP A 33 11.61 13.43 -0.30
C ASP A 33 12.79 12.59 0.25
N GLN A 34 13.52 11.88 -0.62
CA GLN A 34 14.65 11.02 -0.28
C GLN A 34 14.29 9.75 0.51
N SER A 35 13.01 9.42 0.63
CA SER A 35 12.59 8.11 1.14
C SER A 35 12.83 7.01 0.09
N PRO A 36 13.19 5.78 0.51
CA PRO A 36 13.29 4.65 -0.39
C PRO A 36 11.90 4.12 -0.76
N LEU A 37 11.77 3.63 -1.98
CA LEU A 37 10.58 3.00 -2.52
C LEU A 37 10.99 1.74 -3.29
N THR A 38 10.34 0.61 -3.04
CA THR A 38 10.59 -0.63 -3.78
C THR A 38 9.39 -1.06 -4.60
N GLU A 39 9.59 -2.06 -5.46
CA GLU A 39 8.50 -2.76 -6.13
C GLU A 39 7.54 -3.43 -5.14
N GLY A 40 8.02 -3.79 -3.95
CA GLY A 40 7.19 -4.35 -2.86
C GLY A 40 6.17 -3.34 -2.35
N ASP A 41 6.58 -2.10 -2.10
CA ASP A 41 5.69 -1.01 -1.66
C ASP A 41 4.59 -0.75 -2.71
N LEU A 42 4.96 -0.65 -3.99
CA LEU A 42 4.01 -0.44 -5.09
C LEU A 42 3.06 -1.63 -5.27
N SER A 43 3.58 -2.85 -5.20
CA SER A 43 2.76 -4.05 -5.32
C SER A 43 1.76 -4.17 -4.18
N SER A 44 2.18 -3.84 -2.95
CA SER A 44 1.31 -3.80 -1.78
C SER A 44 0.26 -2.70 -1.93
N HIS A 45 0.67 -1.51 -2.36
CA HIS A 45 -0.22 -0.37 -2.60
C HIS A 45 -1.35 -0.74 -3.56
N HIS A 46 -1.01 -1.25 -4.75
CA HIS A 46 -1.99 -1.62 -5.76
C HIS A 46 -2.92 -2.73 -5.25
N CYS A 47 -2.36 -3.77 -4.62
CA CYS A 47 -3.14 -4.86 -4.05
C CYS A 47 -4.21 -4.33 -3.08
N ILE A 48 -3.81 -3.54 -2.09
CA ILE A 48 -4.74 -3.07 -1.05
C ILE A 48 -5.68 -2.00 -1.61
N ALA A 49 -5.16 -1.00 -2.33
CA ALA A 49 -5.98 0.11 -2.83
C ALA A 49 -7.06 -0.37 -3.82
N ASP A 50 -6.72 -1.26 -4.74
CA ASP A 50 -7.68 -1.77 -5.73
C ASP A 50 -8.68 -2.74 -5.10
N GLY A 51 -8.23 -3.58 -4.15
CA GLY A 51 -9.14 -4.44 -3.39
C GLY A 51 -10.15 -3.63 -2.56
N LEU A 52 -9.72 -2.55 -1.90
CA LEU A 52 -10.60 -1.68 -1.13
C LEU A 52 -11.58 -0.89 -2.01
N LYS A 53 -11.16 -0.44 -3.19
CA LYS A 53 -12.06 0.19 -4.18
C LYS A 53 -13.22 -0.75 -4.53
N VAL A 54 -13.00 -2.07 -4.57
CA VAL A 54 -14.05 -3.06 -4.85
C VAL A 54 -14.88 -3.40 -3.60
N LEU A 55 -14.24 -3.58 -2.44
CA LEU A 55 -14.91 -4.02 -1.20
C LEU A 55 -15.70 -2.91 -0.50
N THR A 56 -15.27 -1.66 -0.65
CA THR A 56 -15.85 -0.47 -0.02
C THR A 56 -15.93 0.68 -1.02
N LEU A 57 -16.80 0.54 -2.03
CA LEU A 57 -16.97 1.48 -3.13
C LEU A 57 -17.24 2.93 -2.68
N ASP A 58 -17.84 3.11 -1.50
CA ASP A 58 -18.22 4.39 -0.91
C ASP A 58 -17.15 5.02 -0.01
N ILE A 59 -16.06 4.29 0.28
CA ILE A 59 -15.00 4.75 1.19
C ILE A 59 -13.72 4.99 0.39
N PRO A 60 -13.30 6.25 0.21
CA PRO A 60 -12.04 6.59 -0.47
C PRO A 60 -10.82 6.00 0.22
N VAL A 61 -9.74 5.88 -0.55
CA VAL A 61 -8.45 5.35 -0.08
C VAL A 61 -7.40 6.46 -0.12
N SER A 62 -6.68 6.63 0.99
CA SER A 62 -5.49 7.47 1.11
C SER A 62 -4.30 6.57 1.42
N SER A 63 -3.38 6.43 0.46
CA SER A 63 -2.14 5.67 0.65
C SER A 63 -0.91 6.56 0.54
N GLU A 64 0.20 6.18 1.16
CA GLU A 64 1.49 6.86 0.98
C GLU A 64 1.89 6.93 -0.51
N GLU A 65 1.61 5.87 -1.28
CA GLU A 65 1.93 5.82 -2.71
C GLU A 65 0.82 6.38 -3.62
N SER A 66 -0.24 6.96 -3.05
CA SER A 66 -1.31 7.56 -3.84
C SER A 66 -0.89 8.84 -4.54
N GLY A 67 -1.37 9.00 -5.78
CA GLY A 67 -1.14 10.22 -6.56
C GLY A 67 -1.96 11.41 -6.07
N VAL A 68 -1.51 12.64 -6.39
CA VAL A 68 -2.22 13.90 -6.03
C VAL A 68 -3.66 13.91 -6.54
N LEU A 69 -3.91 13.34 -7.73
CA LEU A 69 -5.25 13.25 -8.31
C LEU A 69 -6.18 12.31 -7.53
N GLU A 70 -5.65 11.22 -6.97
CA GLU A 70 -6.44 10.26 -6.17
C GLU A 70 -6.87 10.86 -4.83
N LEU A 71 -6.06 11.80 -4.31
CA LEU A 71 -6.32 12.52 -3.06
C LEU A 71 -7.12 13.81 -3.25
N HIS A 72 -7.57 14.10 -4.47
CA HIS A 72 -8.33 15.31 -4.75
C HIS A 72 -9.64 15.34 -3.95
N GLY A 73 -9.91 16.45 -3.25
CA GLY A 73 -11.11 16.59 -2.42
C GLY A 73 -11.03 15.89 -1.06
N ARG A 74 -9.89 15.32 -0.66
CA ARG A 74 -9.76 14.60 0.62
C ARG A 74 -10.16 15.39 1.87
N GLN A 75 -10.09 16.72 1.81
CA GLN A 75 -10.52 17.60 2.90
C GLN A 75 -12.03 17.49 3.22
N GLN A 76 -12.82 16.99 2.27
CA GLN A 76 -14.27 16.80 2.44
C GLN A 76 -14.63 15.38 2.90
N TRP A 77 -13.68 14.44 2.87
CA TRP A 77 -13.94 13.04 3.24
C TRP A 77 -14.24 12.93 4.73
N GLN A 78 -15.43 12.42 5.05
CA GLN A 78 -15.84 12.15 6.45
C GLN A 78 -15.33 10.80 6.96
N LYS A 79 -15.07 9.87 6.03
CA LYS A 79 -14.55 8.53 6.29
C LYS A 79 -13.69 8.10 5.10
N TYR A 80 -12.55 7.49 5.38
CA TYR A 80 -11.61 7.00 4.37
C TYR A 80 -10.72 5.90 4.96
N TRP A 81 -10.11 5.10 4.10
CA TRP A 81 -9.03 4.18 4.47
C TRP A 81 -7.70 4.92 4.45
N LEU A 82 -6.92 4.78 5.51
CA LEU A 82 -5.53 5.25 5.55
C LEU A 82 -4.61 4.03 5.49
N ILE A 83 -3.70 4.00 4.52
CA ILE A 83 -2.88 2.83 4.23
C ILE A 83 -1.41 3.24 4.10
N ASP A 84 -0.58 2.61 4.90
CA ASP A 84 0.84 2.47 4.64
C ASP A 84 1.07 1.06 4.06
N PRO A 85 1.41 0.93 2.77
CA PRO A 85 1.57 -0.38 2.12
C PRO A 85 2.73 -1.20 2.67
N LEU A 86 3.76 -0.55 3.19
CA LEU A 86 4.93 -1.19 3.79
C LEU A 86 5.59 -0.20 4.75
N ASP A 87 5.22 -0.26 6.03
CA ASP A 87 5.84 0.60 7.05
C ASP A 87 7.31 0.21 7.24
N GLY A 88 8.18 1.22 7.28
CA GLY A 88 9.60 1.04 7.56
C GLY A 88 10.43 0.49 6.40
N THR A 89 10.13 0.87 5.14
CA THR A 89 10.88 0.46 3.92
C THR A 89 12.40 0.51 4.07
N ARG A 90 12.94 1.53 4.75
CA ARG A 90 14.38 1.65 5.02
C ARG A 90 14.92 0.53 5.91
N GLU A 91 14.24 0.19 6.99
CA GLU A 91 14.66 -0.89 7.88
C GLU A 91 14.43 -2.26 7.23
N PHE A 92 13.34 -2.38 6.47
CA PHE A 92 13.04 -3.57 5.69
C PHE A 92 14.17 -3.90 4.70
N ILE A 93 14.66 -2.91 3.94
CA ILE A 93 15.80 -3.06 3.02
C ILE A 93 17.11 -3.44 3.75
N LYS A 94 17.36 -2.89 4.94
CA LYS A 94 18.60 -3.15 5.70
C LYS A 94 18.74 -4.58 6.20
N THR A 95 17.64 -5.25 6.53
CA THR A 95 17.67 -6.62 7.09
C THR A 95 18.20 -7.71 6.14
N GLN A 96 18.42 -7.38 4.86
CA GLN A 96 18.94 -8.29 3.83
C GLN A 96 20.37 -7.96 3.38
N ARG A 97 21.00 -6.91 3.92
CA ARG A 97 22.40 -6.55 3.63
C ARG A 97 23.39 -7.17 4.60
#